data_AF-A0A955UGH9-F1
#
_entry.id   AF-A0A955UGH9-F1
#
_cell.length_a   1.000
_cell.length_b   1.000
_cell.length_c   1.000
_cell.angle_alpha   90.00
_cell.angle_beta   90.00
_cell.angle_gamma   90.00
#
_symmetry.space_group_name_H-M   'P 1'
#
loop_
_entity.id
_entity.type
_entity.pdbx_description
1 polymer ?
#
loop_
_entity_poly.entity_id
_entity_poly.type
_entity_poly.pdbx_seq_one_letter_code
_entity_poly.pdbx_strand_id
1 'polypeptide(L)'
;MSSAHRSEEARTGPESDADTRSAAGAFGASVPETDRTRPGLAALRDGSVAVALLSLFGGAEAWSESSGLALPAVVSTLAGFLVGAASTALAHEWGHFLGARMGGGHAPLGPIGRPLPLFDYDFLRNDGRAFLWMSVGGNVAHWSAFAIYLVALSTHSPGQTALVAGAFGFAVFSSAIEFPVIQRAREGMDARTALGTIPRDFVRRYLPWALGSALVAFLVL
;
A
#
# COMPACT_ATOMS: atom_id res chain seq x y z
N MET A 1 13.47 -63.65 42.57
CA MET A 1 12.03 -63.37 42.69
C MET A 1 11.86 -61.95 43.20
N SER A 2 11.26 -61.07 42.40
CA SER A 2 10.32 -60.01 42.77
C SER A 2 10.51 -58.78 41.87
N SER A 3 9.40 -58.38 41.27
CA SER A 3 9.23 -57.35 40.24
C SER A 3 8.95 -55.96 40.82
N ALA A 4 8.79 -54.99 39.90
CA ALA A 4 8.21 -53.64 40.02
C ALA A 4 9.28 -52.54 40.06
N HIS A 5 9.16 -51.39 39.39
CA HIS A 5 8.06 -50.82 38.60
C HIS A 5 8.71 -49.87 37.58
N ARG A 6 8.25 -49.93 36.32
CA ARG A 6 8.61 -48.97 35.27
C ARG A 6 7.79 -47.69 35.51
N SER A 7 8.46 -46.54 35.60
CA SER A 7 7.83 -45.21 35.57
C SER A 7 8.35 -44.49 34.33
N GLU A 8 7.43 -44.20 33.43
CA GLU A 8 7.63 -43.58 32.14
C GLU A 8 7.52 -42.06 32.34
N GLU A 9 8.66 -41.38 32.44
CA GLU A 9 8.70 -39.92 32.56
C GLU A 9 8.63 -39.29 31.16
N ALA A 10 7.52 -38.60 30.92
CA ALA A 10 7.20 -37.89 29.71
C ALA A 10 8.25 -36.82 29.39
N ARG A 11 8.80 -36.90 28.18
CA ARG A 11 9.55 -35.81 27.56
C ARG A 11 8.60 -34.64 27.27
N THR A 12 8.62 -33.61 28.09
CA THR A 12 8.17 -32.27 27.70
C THR A 12 9.41 -31.38 27.60
N GLY A 13 9.98 -31.31 26.39
CA GLY A 13 10.98 -30.30 26.07
C GLY A 13 10.32 -28.91 26.07
N PRO A 14 11.05 -27.84 26.39
CA PRO A 14 10.51 -26.49 26.32
C PRO A 14 10.28 -26.13 24.85
N GLU A 15 9.00 -26.05 24.45
CA GLU A 15 8.59 -25.35 23.23
C GLU A 15 8.99 -23.87 23.38
N SER A 16 10.15 -23.55 22.80
CA SER A 16 10.53 -22.30 22.16
C SER A 16 9.57 -21.10 22.37
N ASP A 17 9.76 -20.36 23.46
CA ASP A 17 9.31 -18.97 23.64
C ASP A 17 9.99 -17.97 22.67
N ALA A 18 10.75 -18.46 21.68
CA ALA A 18 11.50 -17.64 20.74
C ALA A 18 10.67 -17.26 19.50
N ASP A 19 9.65 -18.05 19.13
CA ASP A 19 8.87 -17.80 17.91
C ASP A 19 7.74 -16.77 18.08
N THR A 20 7.22 -16.59 19.29
CA THR A 20 6.17 -15.59 19.58
C THR A 20 6.71 -14.16 19.73
N ARG A 21 8.02 -13.98 19.96
CA ARG A 21 8.66 -12.65 20.07
C ARG A 21 8.98 -12.01 18.72
N SER A 22 9.11 -12.81 17.67
CA SER A 22 9.54 -12.35 16.34
C SER A 22 8.47 -11.49 15.63
N ALA A 23 7.20 -11.87 15.75
CA ALA A 23 6.11 -11.12 15.11
C ALA A 23 5.63 -9.91 15.91
N ALA A 24 5.74 -9.94 17.25
CA ALA A 24 5.33 -8.84 18.12
C ALA A 24 6.40 -7.73 18.23
N GLY A 25 7.69 -8.06 18.08
CA GLY A 25 8.79 -7.10 18.14
C GLY A 25 8.93 -6.22 16.89
N ALA A 26 8.46 -6.69 15.73
CA ALA A 26 8.64 -5.99 14.45
C ALA A 26 7.84 -4.67 14.34
N PHE A 27 6.76 -4.51 15.11
CA PHE A 27 5.88 -3.32 15.07
C PHE A 27 6.04 -2.40 16.29
N GLY A 28 7.07 -2.63 17.11
CA GLY A 28 7.28 -1.95 18.40
C GLY A 28 8.54 -1.11 18.52
N ALA A 29 9.45 -1.16 17.54
CA ALA A 29 10.68 -0.40 17.57
C ALA A 29 10.51 0.95 16.86
N SER A 30 10.82 2.05 17.53
CA SER A 30 10.97 3.35 16.88
C SER A 30 12.11 3.29 15.85
N VAL A 31 11.94 3.84 14.65
CA VAL A 31 13.02 3.94 13.66
C VAL A 31 14.20 4.73 14.26
N PRO A 32 15.40 4.13 14.35
CA PRO A 32 16.61 4.82 14.80
C PRO A 32 16.84 6.08 13.98
N GLU A 33 17.31 7.16 14.62
CA GLU A 33 17.56 8.42 13.91
C GLU A 33 18.56 8.31 12.75
N THR A 34 19.50 7.38 12.86
CA THR A 34 20.49 7.05 11.84
C THR A 34 19.87 6.47 10.55
N ASP A 35 18.67 5.89 10.64
CA ASP A 35 18.03 5.16 9.56
C ASP A 35 16.93 5.99 8.86
N ARG A 36 16.80 7.27 9.25
CA ARG A 36 15.81 8.20 8.70
C ARG A 36 16.31 8.83 7.40
N THR A 37 15.58 8.58 6.31
CA THR A 37 15.83 9.27 5.04
C THR A 37 15.36 10.73 5.12
N ARG A 38 16.14 11.64 4.52
CA ARG A 38 15.72 13.04 4.35
C ARG A 38 14.49 13.12 3.44
N PRO A 39 13.41 13.83 3.81
CA PRO A 39 12.19 13.91 3.00
C PRO A 39 12.42 14.31 1.55
N GLY A 40 13.35 15.25 1.29
CA GLY A 40 13.68 15.67 -0.07
C GLY A 40 14.32 14.58 -0.93
N LEU A 41 15.10 13.67 -0.34
CA LEU A 41 15.70 12.55 -1.08
C LEU A 41 14.66 11.47 -1.40
N ALA A 42 13.78 11.18 -0.45
CA ALA A 42 12.65 10.28 -0.69
C ALA A 42 11.73 10.84 -1.78
N ALA A 43 11.39 12.13 -1.71
CA ALA A 43 10.58 12.81 -2.72
C ALA A 43 11.25 12.79 -4.09
N LEU A 44 12.56 13.02 -4.18
CA LEU A 44 13.29 12.95 -5.43
C LEU A 44 13.25 11.55 -6.04
N ARG A 45 13.47 10.51 -5.24
CA ARG A 45 13.40 9.12 -5.72
C ARG A 45 12.01 8.79 -6.22
N ASP A 46 10.98 9.04 -5.41
CA ASP A 46 9.60 8.68 -5.74
C ASP A 46 9.07 9.50 -6.91
N GLY A 47 9.38 10.78 -6.96
CA GLY A 47 9.13 11.62 -8.13
C GLY A 47 9.81 11.08 -9.39
N SER A 48 11.07 10.63 -9.29
CA SER A 48 11.78 10.01 -10.42
C SER A 48 11.14 8.69 -10.86
N VAL A 49 10.66 7.86 -9.93
CA VAL A 49 9.92 6.63 -10.23
C VAL A 49 8.60 6.96 -10.93
N ALA A 50 7.83 7.91 -10.41
CA ALA A 50 6.57 8.33 -11.03
C ALA A 50 6.79 8.86 -12.45
N VAL A 51 7.78 9.73 -12.64
CA VAL A 51 8.15 10.26 -13.96
C VAL A 51 8.57 9.15 -14.90
N ALA A 52 9.41 8.20 -14.44
CA ALA A 52 9.83 7.06 -15.26
C ALA A 52 8.65 6.18 -15.69
N LEU A 53 7.75 5.83 -14.76
CA LEU A 53 6.55 5.04 -15.06
C LEU A 53 5.64 5.75 -16.07
N LEU A 54 5.37 7.03 -15.87
CA LEU A 54 4.54 7.83 -16.78
C LEU A 54 5.20 8.02 -18.15
N SER A 55 6.53 8.13 -18.20
CA SER A 55 7.28 8.24 -19.45
C SER A 55 7.25 6.93 -20.24
N LEU A 56 7.36 5.79 -19.56
CA LEU A 56 7.24 4.46 -20.17
C LEU A 56 5.83 4.24 -20.74
N PHE A 57 4.80 4.60 -19.97
CA PHE A 57 3.42 4.57 -20.47
C PHE A 57 3.24 5.51 -21.67
N GLY A 58 3.66 6.77 -21.56
CA GLY A 58 3.54 7.73 -22.66
C GLY A 58 4.25 7.27 -23.94
N GLY A 59 5.40 6.60 -23.81
CA GLY A 59 6.10 5.98 -24.92
C GLY A 59 5.34 4.80 -25.54
N ALA A 60 4.77 3.91 -24.71
CA ALA A 60 3.94 2.80 -25.18
C ALA A 60 2.67 3.31 -25.88
N GLU A 61 2.07 4.37 -25.36
CA GLU A 61 0.88 5.01 -25.91
C GLU A 61 1.16 5.67 -27.26
N ALA A 62 2.22 6.46 -27.35
CA ALA A 62 2.64 7.06 -28.61
C ALA A 62 2.98 6.00 -29.68
N TRP A 63 3.58 4.87 -29.27
CA TRP A 63 3.83 3.75 -30.18
C TRP A 63 2.53 3.08 -30.65
N SER A 64 1.55 2.93 -29.77
CA SER A 64 0.21 2.44 -30.11
C SER A 64 -0.48 3.33 -31.13
N GLU A 65 -0.57 4.63 -30.86
CA GLU A 65 -1.25 5.60 -31.72
C GLU A 65 -0.60 5.74 -33.10
N SER A 66 0.75 5.78 -33.15
CA SER A 66 1.47 5.99 -34.40
C SER A 66 1.55 4.76 -35.29
N SER A 67 1.49 3.55 -34.72
CA SER A 67 1.64 2.31 -35.48
C SER A 67 0.31 1.74 -35.99
N GLY A 68 -0.79 1.97 -35.27
CA GLY A 68 -2.08 1.31 -35.55
C GLY A 68 -2.05 -0.22 -35.37
N LEU A 69 -1.00 -0.76 -34.73
CA LEU A 69 -0.81 -2.20 -34.57
C LEU A 69 -1.44 -2.70 -33.27
N ALA A 70 -1.94 -3.95 -33.30
CA ALA A 70 -2.57 -4.57 -32.14
C ALA A 70 -1.60 -4.81 -30.97
N LEU A 71 -0.35 -5.20 -31.24
CA LEU A 71 0.63 -5.49 -30.19
C LEU A 71 0.96 -4.23 -29.34
N PRO A 72 1.35 -3.08 -29.93
CA PRO A 72 1.51 -1.82 -29.21
C PRO A 72 0.26 -1.40 -28.42
N ALA A 73 -0.94 -1.62 -28.95
CA ALA A 73 -2.18 -1.33 -28.22
C ALA A 73 -2.33 -2.19 -26.95
N VAL A 74 -2.03 -3.49 -27.03
CA VAL A 74 -2.00 -4.38 -25.85
C VAL A 74 -0.93 -3.92 -24.85
N VAL A 75 0.27 -3.59 -25.33
CA VAL A 75 1.37 -3.11 -24.47
C VAL A 75 0.97 -1.82 -23.77
N SER A 76 0.38 -0.84 -24.48
CA SER A 76 -0.07 0.41 -23.87
C SER A 76 -1.20 0.19 -22.87
N THR A 77 -2.15 -0.69 -23.16
CA THR A 77 -3.24 -1.05 -22.23
C THR A 77 -2.70 -1.64 -20.93
N LEU A 78 -1.79 -2.63 -21.02
CA LEU A 78 -1.18 -3.25 -19.85
C LEU A 78 -0.29 -2.26 -19.08
N ALA A 79 0.51 -1.45 -19.79
CA ALA A 79 1.34 -0.43 -19.19
C ALA A 79 0.48 0.62 -18.47
N GLY A 80 -0.59 1.10 -19.09
CA GLY A 80 -1.54 2.04 -18.51
C GLY A 80 -2.11 1.52 -17.20
N PHE A 81 -2.68 0.31 -17.22
CA PHE A 81 -3.23 -0.32 -16.01
C PHE A 81 -2.21 -0.41 -14.86
N LEU A 82 -1.01 -0.93 -15.14
CA LEU A 82 0.03 -1.12 -14.13
C LEU A 82 0.58 0.22 -13.62
N VAL A 83 0.80 1.19 -14.52
CA VAL A 83 1.30 2.53 -14.17
C VAL A 83 0.26 3.29 -13.35
N GLY A 84 -1.02 3.26 -13.75
CA GLY A 84 -2.11 3.90 -13.01
C GLY A 84 -2.25 3.34 -11.60
N ALA A 85 -2.18 2.02 -11.43
CA ALA A 85 -2.19 1.40 -10.11
C ALA A 85 -0.94 1.77 -9.29
N ALA A 86 0.26 1.68 -9.88
CA ALA A 86 1.52 1.93 -9.17
C ALA A 86 1.72 3.39 -8.76
N SER A 87 1.39 4.35 -9.62
CA SER A 87 1.48 5.78 -9.30
C SER A 87 0.46 6.19 -8.24
N THR A 88 -0.74 5.59 -8.28
CA THR A 88 -1.78 5.80 -7.26
C THR A 88 -1.38 5.18 -5.92
N ALA A 89 -0.72 4.01 -5.94
CA ALA A 89 -0.11 3.42 -4.74
C ALA A 89 0.99 4.31 -4.16
N LEU A 90 1.81 4.91 -5.01
CA LEU A 90 2.82 5.86 -4.54
C LEU A 90 2.18 7.10 -3.91
N ALA A 91 1.13 7.66 -4.53
CA ALA A 91 0.38 8.77 -3.98
C ALA A 91 -0.25 8.43 -2.62
N HIS A 92 -0.76 7.22 -2.45
CA HIS A 92 -1.32 6.71 -1.21
C HIS A 92 -0.31 6.75 -0.04
N GLU A 93 0.90 6.23 -0.27
CA GLU A 93 1.95 6.23 0.75
C GLU A 93 2.38 7.66 1.14
N TRP A 94 2.50 8.55 0.15
CA TRP A 94 2.75 9.97 0.42
C TRP A 94 1.58 10.64 1.15
N GLY A 95 0.36 10.21 0.88
CA GLY A 95 -0.85 10.61 1.62
C GLY A 95 -0.78 10.23 3.09
N HIS A 96 -0.34 9.00 3.42
CA HIS A 96 -0.11 8.60 4.81
C HIS A 96 0.93 9.47 5.49
N PHE A 97 2.07 9.69 4.83
CA PHE A 97 3.13 10.54 5.36
C PHE A 97 2.64 11.96 5.65
N LEU A 98 2.01 12.61 4.68
CA LEU A 98 1.48 13.97 4.83
C LEU A 98 0.38 14.03 5.87
N GLY A 99 -0.53 13.04 5.86
CA GLY A 99 -1.59 12.89 6.86
C GLY A 99 -1.03 12.82 8.28
N ALA A 100 -0.07 11.92 8.52
CA ALA A 100 0.58 11.77 9.82
C ALA A 100 1.20 13.10 10.29
N ARG A 101 1.91 13.81 9.40
CA ARG A 101 2.52 15.11 9.72
C ARG A 101 1.48 16.19 10.02
N MET A 102 0.40 16.27 9.26
CA MET A 102 -0.71 17.21 9.51
C MET A 102 -1.43 16.92 10.84
N GLY A 103 -1.51 15.65 11.23
CA GLY A 103 -2.03 15.23 12.55
C GLY A 103 -1.12 15.59 13.73
N GLY A 104 0.09 16.10 13.47
CA GLY A 104 1.13 16.38 14.46
C GLY A 104 1.96 15.15 14.84
N GLY A 105 1.89 14.08 14.04
CA GLY A 105 2.58 12.82 14.30
C GLY A 105 4.05 12.80 13.87
N HIS A 106 4.82 11.99 14.59
CA HIS A 106 6.17 11.58 14.24
C HIS A 106 6.15 10.51 13.14
N ALA A 107 6.59 10.91 11.95
CA ALA A 107 6.48 10.15 10.71
C ALA A 107 7.86 10.02 10.04
N PRO A 108 8.73 9.10 10.52
CA PRO A 108 10.03 8.85 9.92
C PRO A 108 9.89 8.13 8.57
N LEU A 109 10.80 8.44 7.65
CA LEU A 109 10.91 7.74 6.37
C LEU A 109 12.02 6.70 6.45
N GLY A 110 11.71 5.48 6.06
CA GLY A 110 12.67 4.37 6.03
C GLY A 110 13.81 4.58 5.02
N PRO A 111 14.86 3.75 5.08
CA PRO A 111 16.01 3.86 4.20
C PRO A 111 15.66 3.59 2.73
N ILE A 112 16.32 4.30 1.81
CA ILE A 112 16.07 4.31 0.36
C ILE A 112 16.19 2.91 -0.31
N GLY A 113 16.93 1.98 0.30
CA GLY A 113 17.26 0.66 -0.27
C GLY A 113 16.21 -0.44 -0.10
N ARG A 114 15.04 -0.17 0.51
CA ARG A 114 13.95 -1.16 0.62
C ARG A 114 12.87 -0.88 -0.44
N PRO A 115 12.32 -1.92 -1.09
CA PRO A 115 11.13 -1.73 -1.93
C PRO A 115 9.99 -1.23 -1.04
N LEU A 116 9.12 -0.38 -1.60
CA LEU A 116 7.95 0.24 -0.99
C LEU A 116 7.18 -0.70 -0.02
N PRO A 117 6.52 -0.16 1.04
CA PRO A 117 6.36 1.26 1.33
C PRO A 117 7.36 1.83 2.34
N LEU A 118 7.56 3.14 2.22
CA LEU A 118 8.64 3.91 2.82
C LEU A 118 8.31 4.52 4.19
N PHE A 119 7.08 4.35 4.63
CA PHE A 119 6.56 4.96 5.82
C PHE A 119 6.59 3.97 6.98
N ASP A 120 7.23 4.37 8.07
CA ASP A 120 7.17 3.64 9.33
C ASP A 120 6.39 4.47 10.34
N TYR A 121 5.38 3.87 10.96
CA TYR A 121 4.53 4.58 11.94
C TYR A 121 5.07 4.33 13.35
N ASP A 122 5.55 5.37 14.01
CA ASP A 122 6.01 5.26 15.38
C ASP A 122 4.82 5.21 16.35
N PHE A 123 4.34 4.01 16.67
CA PHE A 123 3.23 3.80 17.60
C PHE A 123 3.52 4.28 19.04
N LEU A 124 4.79 4.47 19.40
CA LEU A 124 5.17 4.94 20.73
C LEU A 124 5.12 6.47 20.84
N ARG A 125 5.35 7.16 19.72
CA ARG A 125 5.40 8.63 19.66
C ARG A 125 4.16 9.27 19.04
N ASN A 126 3.19 8.48 18.61
CA ASN A 126 1.97 8.97 17.98
C ASN A 126 0.71 8.55 18.73
N ASP A 127 -0.27 9.44 18.76
CA ASP A 127 -1.59 9.20 19.34
C ASP A 127 -2.63 8.75 18.29
N GLY A 128 -3.86 8.49 18.74
CA GLY A 128 -4.96 8.12 17.86
C GLY A 128 -5.34 9.21 16.85
N ARG A 129 -5.11 10.48 17.17
CA ARG A 129 -5.36 11.59 16.24
C ARG A 129 -4.39 11.52 15.06
N ALA A 130 -3.09 11.41 15.33
CA ALA A 130 -2.07 11.24 14.29
C ALA A 130 -2.35 10.02 13.41
N PHE A 131 -2.83 8.92 14.01
CA PHE A 131 -3.20 7.70 13.29
C PHE A 131 -4.36 7.95 12.32
N LEU A 132 -5.43 8.58 12.81
CA LEU A 132 -6.60 8.89 11.97
C LEU A 132 -6.25 9.83 10.82
N TRP A 133 -5.44 10.86 11.06
CA TRP A 133 -4.99 11.76 10.01
C TRP A 133 -4.11 11.06 8.97
N MET A 134 -3.22 10.16 9.40
CA MET A 134 -2.44 9.31 8.52
C MET A 134 -3.35 8.45 7.63
N SER A 135 -4.28 7.70 8.21
CA SER A 135 -5.17 6.80 7.46
C SER A 135 -6.10 7.55 6.50
N VAL A 136 -6.64 8.71 6.92
CA VAL A 136 -7.43 9.56 6.03
C VAL A 136 -6.58 10.15 4.91
N GLY A 137 -5.34 10.58 5.22
CA GLY A 137 -4.41 11.14 4.24
C GLY A 137 -4.12 10.17 3.08
N GLY A 138 -3.91 8.88 3.39
CA GLY A 138 -3.72 7.85 2.36
C GLY A 138 -4.91 7.72 1.41
N ASN A 139 -6.15 7.75 1.95
CA ASN A 139 -7.37 7.68 1.14
C ASN A 139 -7.55 8.93 0.28
N VAL A 140 -7.41 10.11 0.88
CA VAL A 140 -7.53 11.38 0.14
C VAL A 140 -6.53 11.43 -1.01
N ALA A 141 -5.29 11.01 -0.79
CA ALA A 141 -4.26 11.07 -1.82
C ALA A 141 -4.53 10.13 -3.01
N HIS A 142 -4.89 8.86 -2.78
CA HIS A 142 -5.17 7.96 -3.91
C HIS A 142 -6.43 8.36 -4.68
N TRP A 143 -7.47 8.85 -4.01
CA TRP A 143 -8.68 9.31 -4.69
C TRP A 143 -8.42 10.59 -5.47
N SER A 144 -7.54 11.45 -4.96
CA SER A 144 -7.07 12.62 -5.69
C SER A 144 -6.27 12.23 -6.94
N ALA A 145 -5.39 11.23 -6.86
CA ALA A 145 -4.63 10.74 -8.00
C ALA A 145 -5.55 10.17 -9.10
N PHE A 146 -6.53 9.34 -8.72
CA PHE A 146 -7.57 8.88 -9.63
C PHE A 146 -8.33 10.05 -10.27
N ALA A 147 -8.80 11.01 -9.47
CA ALA A 147 -9.53 12.18 -9.98
C ALA A 147 -8.67 13.01 -10.95
N ILE A 148 -7.38 13.20 -10.66
CA ILE A 148 -6.43 13.87 -11.55
C ILE A 148 -6.35 13.16 -12.89
N TYR A 149 -6.20 11.83 -12.90
CA TYR A 149 -6.17 11.09 -14.16
C TYR A 149 -7.49 11.17 -14.93
N LEU A 150 -8.62 11.09 -14.23
CA LEU A 150 -9.94 11.18 -14.85
C LEU A 150 -10.18 12.54 -15.52
N VAL A 151 -9.68 13.65 -14.95
CA VAL A 151 -9.87 14.99 -15.53
C VAL A 151 -8.76 15.42 -16.50
N ALA A 152 -7.55 14.89 -16.33
CA ALA A 152 -6.39 15.26 -17.14
C ALA A 152 -6.28 14.45 -18.43
N LEU A 153 -6.90 13.26 -18.49
CA LEU A 153 -6.89 12.39 -19.66
C LEU A 153 -8.26 12.37 -20.34
N SER A 154 -8.27 12.30 -21.67
CA SER A 154 -9.50 12.28 -22.47
C SER A 154 -10.10 10.88 -22.67
N THR A 155 -9.41 9.83 -22.17
CA THR A 155 -9.81 8.41 -22.26
C THR A 155 -10.18 7.94 -23.67
N HIS A 156 -9.57 8.53 -24.71
CA HIS A 156 -9.88 8.20 -26.11
C HIS A 156 -9.22 6.90 -26.60
N SER A 157 -8.25 6.38 -25.85
CA SER A 157 -7.53 5.17 -26.18
C SER A 157 -7.64 4.12 -25.08
N PRO A 158 -7.53 2.82 -25.41
CA PRO A 158 -7.48 1.76 -24.41
C PRO A 158 -6.36 1.94 -23.38
N GLY A 159 -5.20 2.49 -23.77
CA GLY A 159 -4.09 2.76 -22.86
C GLY A 159 -4.42 3.81 -21.80
N GLN A 160 -4.99 4.94 -22.22
CA GLN A 160 -5.41 6.01 -21.32
C GLN A 160 -6.55 5.55 -20.41
N THR A 161 -7.54 4.85 -20.96
CA THR A 161 -8.66 4.28 -20.19
C THR A 161 -8.16 3.25 -19.17
N ALA A 162 -7.19 2.40 -19.54
CA ALA A 162 -6.56 1.46 -18.63
C ALA A 162 -5.81 2.15 -17.48
N LEU A 163 -5.15 3.29 -17.74
CA LEU A 163 -4.48 4.08 -16.71
C LEU A 163 -5.48 4.58 -15.66
N VAL A 164 -6.58 5.19 -16.09
CA VAL A 164 -7.64 5.65 -15.17
C VAL A 164 -8.27 4.46 -14.41
N ALA A 165 -8.54 3.36 -15.11
CA ALA A 165 -9.08 2.14 -14.52
C ALA A 165 -8.16 1.50 -13.48
N GLY A 166 -6.85 1.46 -13.74
CA GLY A 166 -5.85 0.95 -12.80
C GLY A 166 -5.77 1.79 -11.53
N ALA A 167 -5.80 3.12 -11.67
CA ALA A 167 -5.87 4.04 -10.54
C ALA A 167 -7.14 3.83 -9.70
N PHE A 168 -8.30 3.70 -10.36
CA PHE A 168 -9.57 3.42 -9.68
C PHE A 168 -9.56 2.08 -8.94
N GLY A 169 -9.08 1.02 -9.60
CA GLY A 169 -8.96 -0.31 -8.99
C GLY A 169 -8.08 -0.30 -7.75
N PHE A 170 -6.95 0.41 -7.78
CA PHE A 170 -6.11 0.59 -6.60
C PHE A 170 -6.84 1.37 -5.49
N ALA A 171 -7.52 2.47 -5.82
CA ALA A 171 -8.27 3.25 -4.83
C ALA A 171 -9.34 2.39 -4.12
N VAL A 172 -10.09 1.59 -4.87
CA VAL A 172 -11.06 0.64 -4.31
C VAL A 172 -10.37 -0.42 -3.43
N PHE A 173 -9.26 -1.00 -3.90
CA PHE A 173 -8.49 -1.99 -3.14
C PHE A 173 -8.05 -1.45 -1.78
N SER A 174 -7.38 -0.29 -1.78
CA SER A 174 -6.84 0.34 -0.59
C SER A 174 -7.97 0.77 0.35
N SER A 175 -9.01 1.46 -0.13
CA SER A 175 -10.16 1.85 0.69
C SER A 175 -10.89 0.65 1.32
N ALA A 176 -11.03 -0.47 0.61
CA ALA A 176 -11.67 -1.68 1.14
C ALA A 176 -10.92 -2.30 2.33
N ILE A 177 -9.59 -2.13 2.37
CA ILE A 177 -8.74 -2.57 3.48
C ILE A 177 -8.80 -1.55 4.63
N GLU A 178 -8.73 -0.26 4.31
CA GLU A 178 -8.50 0.79 5.30
C GLU A 178 -9.76 1.32 5.97
N PHE A 179 -10.90 1.41 5.27
CA PHE A 179 -12.13 1.90 5.89
C PHE A 179 -12.53 1.12 7.14
N PRO A 180 -12.45 -0.23 7.17
CA PRO A 180 -12.69 -0.98 8.40
C PRO A 180 -11.70 -0.64 9.54
N VAL A 181 -10.44 -0.34 9.21
CA VAL A 181 -9.41 0.04 10.21
C VAL A 181 -9.70 1.43 10.77
N ILE A 182 -9.99 2.39 9.89
CA ILE A 182 -10.33 3.78 10.24
C ILE A 182 -11.57 3.81 11.11
N GLN A 183 -12.61 3.05 10.75
CA GLN A 183 -13.84 3.00 11.52
C GLN A 183 -13.58 2.51 12.95
N ARG A 184 -12.85 1.40 13.12
CA ARG A 184 -12.51 0.88 14.46
C ARG A 184 -11.69 1.87 15.28
N ALA A 185 -10.74 2.56 14.66
CA ALA A 185 -9.96 3.58 15.36
C ALA A 185 -10.81 4.79 15.77
N ARG A 186 -11.80 5.19 14.95
CA ARG A 186 -12.79 6.23 15.32
C ARG A 186 -13.69 5.79 16.47
N GLU A 187 -14.00 4.50 16.56
CA GLU A 187 -14.73 3.88 17.66
C GLU A 187 -13.90 3.76 18.96
N GLY A 188 -12.63 4.20 18.94
CA GLY A 188 -11.75 4.25 20.12
C GLY A 188 -10.80 3.08 20.24
N MET A 189 -10.75 2.18 19.25
CA MET A 189 -9.74 1.11 19.21
C MET A 189 -8.34 1.73 19.03
N ASP A 190 -7.35 1.23 19.79
CA ASP A 190 -5.98 1.67 19.62
C ASP A 190 -5.45 1.34 18.20
N ALA A 191 -4.54 2.18 17.70
CA ALA A 191 -4.04 2.11 16.32
C ALA A 191 -3.45 0.74 15.95
N ARG A 192 -2.73 0.10 16.88
CA ARG A 192 -2.07 -1.18 16.63
C ARG A 192 -3.08 -2.30 16.55
N THR A 193 -4.03 -2.34 17.48
CA THR A 193 -5.13 -3.31 17.47
C THR A 193 -5.99 -3.13 16.23
N ALA A 194 -6.27 -1.88 15.82
CA ALA A 194 -7.02 -1.59 14.60
C ALA A 194 -6.34 -2.16 13.35
N LEU A 195 -5.02 -1.94 13.18
CA LEU A 195 -4.25 -2.53 12.09
C LEU A 195 -4.19 -4.06 12.17
N GLY A 196 -4.15 -4.62 13.38
CA GLY A 196 -4.21 -6.06 13.61
C GLY A 196 -5.51 -6.72 13.12
N THR A 197 -6.55 -5.93 12.81
CA THR A 197 -7.81 -6.45 12.24
C THR A 197 -7.75 -6.69 10.73
N ILE A 198 -6.68 -6.25 10.04
CA ILE A 198 -6.49 -6.53 8.63
C ILE A 198 -6.30 -8.05 8.43
N PRO A 199 -7.14 -8.73 7.62
CA PRO A 199 -7.00 -10.16 7.36
C PRO A 199 -5.64 -10.49 6.74
N ARG A 200 -5.00 -11.60 7.13
CA ARG A 200 -3.73 -12.02 6.52
C ARG A 200 -3.85 -12.36 5.04
N ASP A 201 -5.03 -12.76 4.59
CA ASP A 201 -5.35 -13.06 3.20
C ASP A 201 -6.03 -11.88 2.47
N PHE A 202 -5.84 -10.65 2.95
CA PHE A 202 -6.48 -9.44 2.40
C PHE A 202 -6.28 -9.30 0.88
N VAL A 203 -5.11 -9.67 0.34
CA VAL A 203 -4.87 -9.62 -1.11
C VAL A 203 -5.87 -10.52 -1.82
N ARG A 204 -5.95 -11.80 -1.45
CA ARG A 204 -6.91 -12.75 -2.05
C ARG A 204 -8.35 -12.29 -1.89
N ARG A 205 -8.66 -11.67 -0.75
CA ARG A 205 -10.01 -11.20 -0.41
C ARG A 205 -10.44 -9.98 -1.20
N TYR A 206 -9.55 -8.99 -1.39
CA TYR A 206 -9.89 -7.69 -1.96
C TYR A 206 -9.43 -7.50 -3.40
N LEU A 207 -8.46 -8.28 -3.89
CA LEU A 207 -8.00 -8.21 -5.28
C LEU A 207 -9.14 -8.43 -6.30
N PRO A 208 -10.10 -9.37 -6.12
CA PRO A 208 -11.22 -9.49 -7.04
C PRO A 208 -12.08 -8.22 -7.13
N TRP A 209 -12.25 -7.50 -6.02
CA TRP A 209 -12.98 -6.23 -5.99
C TRP A 209 -12.21 -5.12 -6.71
N ALA A 210 -10.89 -5.08 -6.53
CA ALA A 210 -10.00 -4.16 -7.24
C ALA A 210 -10.06 -4.39 -8.76
N LEU A 211 -9.92 -5.64 -9.20
CA LEU A 211 -9.95 -6.00 -10.62
C LEU A 211 -11.35 -5.80 -11.22
N GLY A 212 -12.41 -6.18 -10.50
CA GLY A 212 -13.78 -6.00 -10.95
C GLY A 212 -14.15 -4.52 -11.09
N SER A 213 -13.77 -3.69 -10.12
CA SER A 213 -14.01 -2.24 -10.19
C SER A 213 -13.19 -1.56 -11.29
N ALA A 214 -11.93 -1.95 -11.48
CA ALA A 214 -11.12 -1.48 -12.61
C ALA A 214 -11.72 -1.88 -13.95
N LEU A 215 -12.19 -3.13 -14.09
CA LEU A 215 -12.84 -3.59 -15.32
C LEU A 215 -14.12 -2.79 -15.61
N VAL A 216 -14.95 -2.55 -14.60
CA VAL A 216 -16.15 -1.71 -14.75
C VAL A 216 -15.75 -0.30 -15.19
N ALA A 217 -14.78 0.33 -14.52
CA ALA A 217 -14.27 1.65 -14.90
C ALA A 217 -13.76 1.66 -16.35
N PHE A 218 -13.01 0.63 -16.75
CA PHE A 218 -12.50 0.50 -18.11
C PHE A 218 -13.59 0.42 -19.18
N LEU A 219 -14.73 -0.22 -18.85
CA LEU A 219 -15.83 -0.42 -19.80
C LEU A 219 -16.75 0.80 -19.92
N VAL A 220 -16.75 1.72 -18.95
CA VAL A 220 -17.66 2.89 -18.91
C VAL A 220 -16.99 4.21 -19.28
N LEU A 221 -15.66 4.26 -19.30
CA LEU A 221 -14.83 5.41 -19.68
C LEU A 221 -14.44 5.34 -21.16
#